data_AF-A0A6G3PYF4-F1
#
_entry.id   AF-A0A6G3PYF4-F1
#
_cell.length_a   1.000
_cell.length_b   1.000
_cell.length_c   1.000
_cell.angle_alpha   90.00
_cell.angle_beta   90.00
_cell.angle_gamma   90.00
#
_symmetry.space_group_name_H-M   'P 1'
#
loop_
_entity.id
_entity.type
_entity.pdbx_description
1 polymer ?
#
loop_
_entity_poly.entity_id
_entity_poly.type
_entity_poly.pdbx_seq_one_letter_code
_entity_poly.pdbx_strand_id
1 'polypeptide(L)'
;MISKAIRLARVGSGTELAAALLVGLGYPSVMLAAILPNVWVFVPALLVTYAADRYLHHCGSYLINRLAAVRAGLSIRFLVRQLLLILLLSRMGYGDEHLFYVTVAGLLAFYALQVPQSAMVTLIRLRRKLPVVTRNVDLADIAIADAPPQRLMSRPAEKMLHLDLFAMVGVLVAVITDRDVFAYVGLALTLAGALAYLAMLLPYLRPSRLAPSDAKVLAAVDDWLRAYRPTAILYFSGSRDSAYQVNMWLETVGKLEGRPLIFLRERAILSQLGTTSVPVLCVPGGVHLMNLDLSSVRVALYAANVGKNIHMLRVPTMKHVFIGHGDSDKLASVNPYSKVYDEVWTAGRAGRDRYALADVGVRDDDIVEVGRPQLAGIRTGSGSLAHPIPTVLYAPTWEGWDDNPGNTSLLLAGENIVRTLLNSEEPVRLLYKPHPFTGTRSAQAGAAHRRIVAMIEEATLRRASEPRWVREAAALQGERAAAGAELSR
;
A
#
# COMPACT_ATOMS: atom_id res chain seq x y z
N MET A 1 -17.43 18.17 -17.80
CA MET A 1 -17.97 16.83 -18.15
C MET A 1 -17.02 15.69 -17.78
N ILE A 2 -15.73 15.78 -18.09
CA ILE A 2 -14.70 14.76 -17.77
C ILE A 2 -14.68 14.38 -16.28
N SER A 3 -14.75 15.35 -15.35
CA SER A 3 -14.76 15.08 -13.90
C SER A 3 -15.97 14.24 -13.41
N LYS A 4 -17.15 14.43 -14.02
CA LYS A 4 -18.33 13.58 -13.71
C LYS A 4 -18.15 12.16 -14.26
N ALA A 5 -17.61 12.02 -15.47
CA ALA A 5 -17.35 10.71 -16.08
C ALA A 5 -16.26 9.92 -15.32
N ILE A 6 -15.20 10.60 -14.87
CA ILE A 6 -14.15 10.01 -14.01
C ILE A 6 -14.75 9.51 -12.69
N ARG A 7 -15.64 10.28 -12.06
CA ARG A 7 -16.35 9.86 -10.84
C ARG A 7 -17.33 8.71 -11.08
N LEU A 8 -18.09 8.72 -12.18
CA LEU A 8 -19.03 7.65 -12.53
C LEU A 8 -18.30 6.33 -12.82
N ALA A 9 -17.20 6.40 -13.58
CA ALA A 9 -16.38 5.24 -13.91
C ALA A 9 -15.39 4.86 -12.79
N ARG A 10 -15.29 5.66 -11.72
CA ARG A 10 -14.39 5.49 -10.57
C ARG A 10 -12.94 5.18 -10.96
N VAL A 11 -12.44 5.91 -11.94
CA VAL A 11 -11.05 5.84 -12.43
C VAL A 11 -10.22 6.96 -11.82
N GLY A 12 -8.91 6.75 -11.64
CA GLY A 12 -8.02 7.68 -10.94
C GLY A 12 -7.68 8.94 -11.73
N SER A 13 -7.82 8.90 -13.06
CA SER A 13 -7.43 10.00 -13.96
C SER A 13 -8.22 9.99 -15.27
N GLY A 14 -8.09 11.06 -16.07
CA GLY A 14 -8.65 11.12 -17.42
C GLY A 14 -8.00 10.10 -18.38
N THR A 15 -6.73 9.76 -18.18
CA THR A 15 -6.04 8.74 -18.99
C THR A 15 -6.52 7.33 -18.66
N GLU A 16 -6.82 7.03 -17.39
CA GLU A 16 -7.47 5.78 -17.02
C GLU A 16 -8.89 5.68 -17.61
N LEU A 17 -9.64 6.78 -17.64
CA LEU A 17 -10.95 6.81 -18.31
C LEU A 17 -10.83 6.56 -19.81
N ALA A 18 -9.84 7.15 -20.48
CA ALA A 18 -9.59 6.89 -21.90
C ALA A 18 -9.26 5.40 -22.13
N ALA A 19 -8.36 4.82 -21.33
CA ALA A 19 -8.03 3.41 -21.42
C ALA A 19 -9.24 2.50 -21.14
N ALA A 20 -10.12 2.87 -20.20
CA ALA A 20 -11.37 2.16 -19.93
C ALA A 20 -12.32 2.16 -21.14
N LEU A 21 -12.47 3.31 -21.80
CA LEU A 21 -13.27 3.44 -23.01
C LEU A 21 -12.67 2.63 -24.16
N LEU A 22 -11.34 2.63 -24.31
CA LEU A 22 -10.65 1.82 -25.31
C LEU A 22 -10.84 0.32 -25.07
N VAL A 23 -10.88 -0.14 -23.81
CA VAL A 23 -11.27 -1.53 -23.51
C VAL A 23 -12.74 -1.76 -23.88
N GLY A 24 -13.66 -0.88 -23.47
CA GLY A 24 -15.09 -1.04 -23.71
C GLY A 24 -15.48 -1.07 -25.20
N LEU A 25 -14.84 -0.21 -26.02
CA LEU A 25 -15.08 -0.13 -27.46
C LEU A 25 -14.21 -1.12 -28.26
N GLY A 26 -13.00 -1.41 -27.77
CA GLY A 26 -12.03 -2.24 -28.48
C GLY A 26 -12.51 -3.67 -28.71
N TYR A 27 -13.12 -4.33 -27.71
CA TYR A 27 -13.63 -5.69 -27.89
C TYR A 27 -14.74 -5.79 -28.96
N PRO A 28 -15.78 -4.93 -28.95
CA PRO A 28 -16.73 -4.84 -30.05
C PRO A 28 -16.06 -4.59 -31.42
N SER A 29 -15.07 -3.70 -31.49
CA SER A 29 -14.35 -3.43 -32.74
C SER A 29 -13.59 -4.65 -33.26
N VAL A 30 -12.87 -5.39 -32.40
CA VAL A 30 -12.19 -6.64 -32.75
C VAL A 30 -13.21 -7.68 -33.23
N MET A 31 -14.35 -7.78 -32.54
CA MET A 31 -15.42 -8.72 -32.91
C MET A 31 -16.03 -8.39 -34.28
N LEU A 32 -16.36 -7.12 -34.55
CA LEU A 32 -16.86 -6.69 -35.85
C LEU A 32 -15.84 -6.95 -36.97
N ALA A 33 -14.56 -6.70 -36.72
CA ALA A 33 -13.49 -6.99 -37.67
C ALA A 33 -13.34 -8.49 -37.95
N ALA A 34 -13.58 -9.35 -36.96
CA ALA A 34 -13.61 -10.81 -37.14
C ALA A 34 -14.83 -11.28 -37.95
N ILE A 35 -16.01 -10.70 -37.71
CA ILE A 35 -17.26 -11.04 -38.41
C ILE A 35 -17.24 -10.61 -39.88
N LEU A 36 -16.65 -9.44 -40.17
CA LEU A 36 -16.45 -8.84 -41.50
C LEU A 36 -15.10 -9.22 -42.15
N PRO A 37 -14.59 -10.41 -41.82
CA PRO A 37 -13.18 -10.85 -41.85
C PRO A 37 -12.15 -9.84 -42.39
N ASN A 38 -11.92 -8.72 -41.69
CA ASN A 38 -10.99 -7.68 -42.10
C ASN A 38 -9.77 -7.64 -41.17
N VAL A 39 -8.68 -8.30 -41.60
CA VAL A 39 -7.43 -8.40 -40.82
C VAL A 39 -6.79 -7.03 -40.53
N TRP A 40 -6.90 -6.07 -41.46
CA TRP A 40 -6.31 -4.74 -41.33
C TRP A 40 -7.02 -3.86 -40.30
N VAL A 41 -8.29 -4.14 -40.00
CA VAL A 41 -9.02 -3.51 -38.89
C VAL A 41 -8.84 -4.33 -37.60
N PHE A 42 -8.79 -5.66 -37.72
CA PHE A 42 -8.63 -6.57 -36.59
C PHE A 42 -7.32 -6.33 -35.83
N VAL A 43 -6.18 -6.22 -36.54
CA VAL A 43 -4.85 -6.07 -35.93
C VAL A 43 -4.74 -4.79 -35.08
N PRO A 44 -5.04 -3.57 -35.58
CA PRO A 44 -4.97 -2.36 -34.76
C PRO A 44 -5.96 -2.38 -33.59
N ALA A 45 -7.18 -2.86 -33.80
CA ALA A 45 -8.18 -2.97 -32.73
C ALA A 45 -7.69 -3.92 -31.62
N LEU A 46 -7.10 -5.05 -31.99
CA LEU A 46 -6.54 -6.02 -31.04
C LEU A 46 -5.39 -5.39 -30.24
N LEU A 47 -4.45 -4.71 -30.90
CA LEU A 47 -3.33 -4.03 -30.25
C LEU A 47 -3.81 -2.98 -29.23
N VAL A 48 -4.86 -2.22 -29.58
CA VAL A 48 -5.49 -1.27 -28.65
C VAL A 48 -6.03 -2.00 -27.42
N THR A 49 -6.69 -3.16 -27.58
CA THR A 49 -7.17 -3.93 -26.41
C THR A 49 -6.04 -4.45 -25.52
N TYR A 50 -4.88 -4.81 -26.07
CA TYR A 50 -3.70 -5.21 -25.27
C TYR A 50 -3.07 -4.02 -24.55
N ALA A 51 -2.86 -2.91 -25.27
CA ALA A 51 -2.23 -1.72 -24.72
C ALA A 51 -3.07 -1.09 -23.61
N ALA A 52 -4.38 -0.97 -23.80
CA ALA A 52 -5.29 -0.43 -22.81
C ALA A 52 -5.36 -1.32 -21.56
N ASP A 53 -5.40 -2.65 -21.73
CA ASP A 53 -5.44 -3.60 -20.61
C ASP A 53 -4.14 -3.57 -19.80
N ARG A 54 -2.98 -3.55 -20.47
CA ARG A 54 -1.66 -3.42 -19.83
C ARG A 54 -1.51 -2.10 -19.07
N TYR A 55 -1.99 -1.00 -19.66
CA TYR A 55 -1.96 0.32 -19.02
C TYR A 55 -2.80 0.34 -17.73
N LEU A 56 -4.04 -0.16 -17.79
CA LEU A 56 -4.91 -0.23 -16.62
C LEU A 56 -4.29 -1.06 -15.48
N HIS A 57 -3.63 -2.18 -15.80
CA HIS A 57 -2.94 -3.02 -14.81
C HIS A 57 -1.70 -2.36 -14.25
N HIS A 58 -0.97 -1.60 -15.07
CA HIS A 58 0.18 -0.82 -14.62
C HIS A 58 -0.24 0.23 -13.58
N CYS A 59 -1.33 0.97 -13.85
CA CYS A 59 -1.89 1.99 -12.96
C CYS A 59 -2.56 1.41 -11.70
N GLY A 60 -2.81 0.10 -11.63
CA GLY A 60 -3.53 -0.51 -10.51
C GLY A 60 -4.98 -0.02 -10.41
N SER A 61 -5.60 0.29 -11.56
CA SER A 61 -6.90 0.96 -11.61
C SER A 61 -8.00 0.12 -10.94
N TYR A 62 -8.84 0.78 -10.15
CA TYR A 62 -9.98 0.16 -9.46
C TYR A 62 -10.96 -0.51 -10.43
N LEU A 63 -11.01 -0.05 -11.68
CA LEU A 63 -11.84 -0.60 -12.73
C LEU A 63 -11.55 -2.08 -13.00
N ILE A 64 -10.30 -2.55 -12.85
CA ILE A 64 -9.94 -3.96 -13.10
C ILE A 64 -10.70 -4.88 -12.14
N ASN A 65 -10.85 -4.49 -10.88
CA ASN A 65 -11.59 -5.26 -9.89
C ASN A 65 -13.09 -5.31 -10.23
N ARG A 66 -13.65 -4.23 -10.77
CA ARG A 66 -15.06 -4.18 -11.21
C ARG A 66 -15.29 -5.03 -12.45
N LEU A 67 -14.38 -4.98 -13.42
CA LEU A 67 -14.42 -5.84 -14.60
C LEU A 67 -14.43 -7.32 -14.19
N ALA A 68 -13.61 -7.71 -13.22
CA ALA A 68 -13.66 -9.07 -12.67
C ALA A 68 -15.04 -9.41 -12.07
N ALA A 69 -15.68 -8.46 -11.36
CA ALA A 69 -17.00 -8.67 -10.77
C ALA A 69 -18.13 -8.84 -11.80
N VAL A 70 -18.00 -8.27 -13.01
CA VAL A 70 -18.97 -8.43 -14.11
C VAL A 70 -18.56 -9.49 -15.13
N ARG A 71 -17.76 -10.49 -14.71
CA ARG A 71 -17.26 -11.58 -15.57
C ARG A 71 -16.42 -11.11 -16.76
N ALA A 72 -15.80 -9.94 -16.67
CA ALA A 72 -14.82 -9.43 -17.62
C ALA A 72 -13.42 -9.41 -16.98
N GLY A 73 -13.10 -10.39 -16.13
CA GLY A 73 -11.81 -10.51 -15.46
C GLY A 73 -10.64 -10.72 -16.43
N LEU A 74 -9.41 -10.59 -15.94
CA LEU A 74 -8.19 -10.68 -16.73
C LEU A 74 -8.15 -11.95 -17.61
N SER A 75 -8.37 -13.15 -17.05
CA SER A 75 -8.34 -14.39 -17.84
C SER A 75 -9.43 -14.46 -18.91
N ILE A 76 -10.63 -13.95 -18.62
CA ILE A 76 -11.76 -13.95 -19.57
C ILE A 76 -11.47 -13.02 -20.74
N ARG A 77 -10.87 -11.85 -20.48
CA ARG A 77 -10.45 -10.91 -21.52
C ARG A 77 -9.49 -11.53 -22.53
N PHE A 78 -8.49 -12.26 -22.05
CA PHE A 78 -7.56 -13.02 -22.90
C PHE A 78 -8.26 -14.14 -23.68
N LEU A 79 -9.13 -14.92 -23.00
CA LEU A 79 -9.94 -15.94 -23.66
C LEU A 79 -10.80 -15.37 -24.80
N VAL A 80 -11.45 -14.23 -24.58
CA VAL A 80 -12.26 -13.56 -25.61
C VAL A 80 -11.39 -13.17 -26.81
N ARG A 81 -10.19 -12.60 -26.61
CA ARG A 81 -9.28 -12.29 -27.73
C ARG A 81 -8.94 -13.54 -28.54
N GLN A 82 -8.66 -14.66 -27.87
CA GLN A 82 -8.35 -15.95 -28.50
C GLN A 82 -9.54 -16.49 -29.31
N LEU A 83 -10.76 -16.42 -28.76
CA LEU A 83 -11.97 -16.81 -29.49
C LEU A 83 -12.23 -15.90 -30.70
N LEU A 84 -11.96 -14.60 -30.59
CA LEU A 84 -12.10 -13.67 -31.71
C LEU A 84 -11.07 -13.92 -32.82
N LEU A 85 -9.85 -14.38 -32.49
CA LEU A 85 -8.87 -14.85 -33.48
C LEU A 85 -9.38 -16.10 -34.22
N ILE A 86 -9.91 -17.08 -33.49
CA ILE A 86 -10.51 -18.28 -34.08
C ILE A 86 -11.70 -17.93 -34.98
N LEU A 87 -12.55 -16.99 -34.56
CA LEU A 87 -13.65 -16.47 -35.36
C LEU A 87 -13.15 -15.83 -36.65
N LEU A 88 -12.10 -15.00 -36.58
CA LEU A 88 -11.49 -14.38 -37.76
C LEU A 88 -11.00 -15.45 -38.75
N LEU A 89 -10.24 -16.44 -38.28
CA LEU A 89 -9.73 -17.53 -39.13
C LEU A 89 -10.86 -18.28 -39.84
N SER A 90 -11.89 -18.66 -39.08
CA SER A 90 -13.07 -19.33 -39.63
C SER A 90 -13.76 -18.48 -40.70
N ARG A 91 -13.94 -17.18 -40.46
CA ARG A 91 -14.60 -16.26 -41.40
C ARG A 91 -13.75 -15.94 -42.62
N MET A 92 -12.43 -16.04 -42.53
CA MET A 92 -11.50 -15.90 -43.65
C MET A 92 -11.38 -17.16 -44.51
N GLY A 93 -12.11 -18.24 -44.19
CA GLY A 93 -12.11 -19.48 -44.97
C GLY A 93 -11.12 -20.54 -44.50
N TYR A 94 -10.37 -20.30 -43.42
CA TYR A 94 -9.42 -21.28 -42.88
C TYR A 94 -10.09 -22.39 -42.04
N GLY A 95 -11.42 -22.42 -41.91
CA GLY A 95 -12.14 -23.30 -40.96
C GLY A 95 -11.85 -24.79 -41.11
N ASP A 96 -11.53 -25.24 -42.32
CA ASP A 96 -11.19 -26.64 -42.63
C ASP A 96 -9.67 -26.85 -42.88
N GLU A 97 -8.88 -25.80 -42.75
CA GLU A 97 -7.43 -25.84 -42.99
C GLU A 97 -6.65 -26.32 -41.77
N HIS A 98 -5.50 -26.96 -42.00
CA HIS A 98 -4.60 -27.42 -40.94
C HIS A 98 -4.24 -26.29 -39.95
N LEU A 99 -4.02 -25.08 -40.46
CA LEU A 99 -3.71 -23.89 -39.68
C LEU A 99 -4.75 -23.63 -38.58
N PHE A 100 -6.04 -23.79 -38.87
CA PHE A 100 -7.11 -23.54 -37.91
C PHE A 100 -7.08 -24.56 -36.78
N TYR A 101 -7.03 -25.85 -37.10
CA TYR A 101 -6.99 -26.92 -36.10
C TYR A 101 -5.75 -26.84 -35.20
N VAL A 102 -4.58 -26.55 -35.78
CA VAL A 102 -3.33 -26.38 -35.02
C VAL A 102 -3.42 -25.15 -34.11
N THR A 103 -4.01 -24.05 -34.58
CA THR A 103 -4.23 -22.84 -33.76
C THR A 103 -5.16 -23.14 -32.59
N VAL A 104 -6.31 -23.78 -32.83
CA VAL A 104 -7.25 -24.17 -31.76
C VAL A 104 -6.56 -25.09 -30.75
N ALA A 105 -5.90 -26.15 -31.20
CA ALA A 105 -5.19 -27.09 -30.33
C ALA A 105 -4.08 -26.40 -29.51
N GLY A 106 -3.30 -25.53 -30.13
CA GLY A 106 -2.24 -24.78 -29.48
C GLY A 106 -2.76 -23.80 -28.41
N LEU A 107 -3.85 -23.09 -28.69
CA LEU A 107 -4.49 -22.19 -27.72
C LEU A 107 -5.12 -22.96 -26.55
N LEU A 108 -5.74 -24.12 -26.80
CA LEU A 108 -6.27 -25.00 -25.75
C LEU A 108 -5.15 -25.59 -24.89
N ALA A 109 -4.05 -26.04 -25.50
CA ALA A 109 -2.88 -26.51 -24.77
C ALA A 109 -2.28 -25.39 -23.91
N PHE A 110 -2.19 -24.18 -24.45
CA PHE A 110 -1.73 -23.02 -23.69
C PHE A 110 -2.65 -22.70 -22.51
N TYR A 111 -3.98 -22.73 -22.70
CA TYR A 111 -4.95 -22.57 -21.62
C TYR A 111 -4.76 -23.64 -20.52
N ALA A 112 -4.56 -24.90 -20.91
CA ALA A 112 -4.30 -25.99 -19.97
C ALA A 112 -3.03 -25.75 -19.12
N LEU A 113 -1.98 -25.13 -19.69
CA LEU A 113 -0.74 -24.78 -18.96
C LEU A 113 -0.91 -23.65 -17.94
N GLN A 114 -1.95 -22.82 -18.05
CA GLN A 114 -2.23 -21.74 -17.08
C GLN A 114 -2.67 -22.30 -15.72
N VAL A 115 -3.35 -23.45 -15.71
CA VAL A 115 -3.82 -24.12 -14.48
C VAL A 115 -2.66 -24.56 -13.57
N PRO A 116 -1.69 -25.38 -14.01
CA PRO A 116 -0.56 -25.77 -13.18
C PRO A 116 0.27 -24.54 -12.79
N GLN A 117 0.43 -23.53 -13.66
CA GLN A 117 1.16 -22.32 -13.30
C GLN A 117 0.51 -21.58 -12.12
N SER A 118 -0.81 -21.39 -12.17
CA SER A 118 -1.56 -20.75 -11.10
C SER A 118 -1.53 -21.57 -9.82
N ALA A 119 -1.62 -22.91 -9.92
CA ALA A 119 -1.50 -23.82 -8.80
C ALA A 119 -0.12 -23.74 -8.15
N MET A 120 0.96 -23.80 -8.93
CA MET A 120 2.35 -23.72 -8.45
C MET A 120 2.61 -22.39 -7.74
N VAL A 121 2.22 -21.26 -8.34
CA VAL A 121 2.36 -19.93 -7.73
C VAL A 121 1.60 -19.84 -6.40
N THR A 122 0.39 -20.40 -6.35
CA THR A 122 -0.44 -20.39 -5.14
C THR A 122 0.17 -21.27 -4.05
N LEU A 123 0.62 -22.48 -4.41
CA LEU A 123 1.31 -23.40 -3.50
C LEU A 123 2.60 -22.78 -2.95
N ILE A 124 3.42 -22.15 -3.79
CA ILE A 124 4.63 -21.43 -3.35
C ILE A 124 4.26 -20.33 -2.35
N ARG A 125 3.23 -19.53 -2.62
CA ARG A 125 2.78 -18.46 -1.72
C ARG A 125 2.30 -19.00 -0.36
N LEU A 126 1.51 -20.07 -0.39
CA LEU A 126 0.97 -20.69 0.82
C LEU A 126 2.07 -21.33 1.67
N ARG A 127 2.95 -22.12 1.04
CA ARG A 127 4.02 -22.86 1.74
C ARG A 127 5.17 -21.98 2.22
N ARG A 128 5.25 -20.71 1.78
CA ARG A 128 6.29 -19.77 2.21
C ARG A 128 5.81 -18.74 3.23
N LYS A 129 4.55 -18.79 3.63
CA LYS A 129 3.99 -17.88 4.61
C LYS A 129 4.39 -18.32 6.02
N LEU A 130 5.49 -17.76 6.53
CA LEU A 130 5.96 -18.02 7.89
C LEU A 130 4.94 -17.55 8.94
N PRO A 131 4.80 -18.25 10.08
CA PRO A 131 3.89 -17.87 11.16
C PRO A 131 4.28 -16.54 11.81
N VAL A 132 5.57 -16.19 11.72
CA VAL A 132 6.20 -15.02 12.31
C VAL A 132 7.09 -14.36 11.26
N VAL A 133 7.18 -13.03 11.28
CA VAL A 133 8.14 -12.26 10.48
C VAL A 133 8.94 -11.37 11.42
N THR A 134 10.25 -11.33 11.26
CA THR A 134 11.13 -10.59 12.16
C THR A 134 11.93 -9.50 11.47
N ARG A 135 12.46 -8.57 12.26
CA ARG A 135 13.50 -7.61 11.86
C ARG A 135 14.41 -7.39 13.06
N ASN A 136 15.73 -7.36 12.84
CA ASN A 136 16.73 -7.28 13.92
C ASN A 136 16.62 -8.43 14.96
N VAL A 137 16.14 -9.60 14.53
CA VAL A 137 16.08 -10.83 15.33
C VAL A 137 16.77 -11.92 14.53
N ASP A 138 17.82 -12.49 15.09
CA ASP A 138 18.55 -13.58 14.45
C ASP A 138 17.82 -14.90 14.71
N LEU A 139 17.42 -15.54 13.60
CA LEU A 139 16.80 -16.87 13.56
C LEU A 139 17.54 -17.78 12.58
N ALA A 140 18.85 -17.58 12.41
CA ALA A 140 19.68 -18.31 11.44
C ALA A 140 19.56 -19.83 11.56
N ASP A 141 19.37 -20.35 12.78
CA ASP A 141 19.27 -21.78 13.08
C ASP A 141 18.10 -22.49 12.37
N ILE A 142 17.10 -21.75 11.90
CA ILE A 142 15.93 -22.33 11.24
C ILE A 142 16.18 -22.59 9.74
N ALA A 143 17.30 -22.11 9.18
CA ALA A 143 17.68 -22.25 7.77
C ALA A 143 16.52 -21.95 6.81
N ILE A 144 16.08 -20.68 6.77
CA ILE A 144 15.00 -20.24 5.90
C ILE A 144 15.52 -20.14 4.46
N ALA A 145 15.03 -21.01 3.57
CA ALA A 145 15.44 -21.00 2.16
C ALA A 145 15.01 -19.71 1.43
N ASP A 146 15.84 -19.24 0.50
CA ASP A 146 15.57 -18.06 -0.33
C ASP A 146 14.23 -18.12 -1.06
N ALA A 147 13.58 -16.95 -1.17
CA ALA A 147 12.35 -16.80 -1.94
C ALA A 147 12.60 -16.83 -3.44
N PRO A 148 11.62 -17.26 -4.25
CA PRO A 148 11.70 -17.05 -5.69
C PRO A 148 11.86 -15.56 -6.00
N PRO A 149 12.65 -15.21 -7.04
CA PRO A 149 12.87 -13.83 -7.44
C PRO A 149 11.54 -13.07 -7.56
N GLN A 150 11.52 -11.81 -7.11
CA GLN A 150 10.31 -10.98 -7.21
C GLN A 150 9.84 -10.85 -8.67
N ARG A 151 10.76 -10.86 -9.63
CA ARG A 151 10.46 -10.89 -11.07
C ARG A 151 9.70 -12.14 -11.52
N LEU A 152 9.78 -13.25 -10.81
CA LEU A 152 9.02 -14.46 -11.11
C LEU A 152 7.62 -14.43 -10.49
N MET A 153 7.51 -13.85 -9.29
CA MET A 153 6.30 -13.89 -8.46
C MET A 153 5.41 -12.65 -8.56
N SER A 154 5.91 -11.53 -9.12
CA SER A 154 5.11 -10.32 -9.36
C SER A 154 4.18 -10.54 -10.55
N ARG A 155 2.90 -10.14 -10.41
CA ARG A 155 1.86 -10.22 -11.46
C ARG A 155 1.93 -11.52 -12.31
N PRO A 156 1.91 -12.70 -11.68
CA PRO A 156 2.25 -13.96 -12.35
C PRO A 156 1.20 -14.35 -13.39
N ALA A 157 -0.09 -14.12 -13.12
CA ALA A 157 -1.17 -14.36 -14.06
C ALA A 157 -1.08 -13.45 -15.30
N GLU A 158 -0.74 -12.16 -15.10
CA GLU A 158 -0.54 -11.21 -16.21
C GLU A 158 0.57 -11.68 -17.14
N LYS A 159 1.72 -12.07 -16.59
CA LYS A 159 2.85 -12.57 -17.39
C LYS A 159 2.52 -13.84 -18.15
N MET A 160 1.87 -14.79 -17.48
CA MET A 160 1.47 -16.05 -18.10
C MET A 160 0.55 -15.80 -19.29
N LEU A 161 -0.49 -14.97 -19.10
CA LEU A 161 -1.48 -14.69 -20.12
C LEU A 161 -0.90 -13.97 -21.35
N HIS A 162 -0.02 -12.99 -21.15
CA HIS A 162 0.61 -12.23 -22.25
C HIS A 162 1.56 -13.05 -23.15
N LEU A 163 1.88 -14.29 -22.80
CA LEU A 163 2.61 -15.18 -23.71
C LEU A 163 1.79 -15.52 -24.96
N ASP A 164 0.45 -15.38 -24.92
CA ASP A 164 -0.41 -15.60 -26.09
C ASP A 164 -0.16 -14.61 -27.23
N LEU A 165 0.51 -13.49 -26.96
CA LEU A 165 0.86 -12.51 -27.96
C LEU A 165 1.72 -13.11 -29.08
N PHE A 166 2.59 -14.09 -28.76
CA PHE A 166 3.38 -14.79 -29.78
C PHE A 166 2.48 -15.57 -30.73
N ALA A 167 1.49 -16.30 -30.22
CA ALA A 167 0.51 -17.02 -31.03
C ALA A 167 -0.35 -16.04 -31.86
N MET A 168 -0.84 -14.98 -31.24
CA MET A 168 -1.64 -13.95 -31.91
C MET A 168 -0.90 -13.33 -33.09
N VAL A 169 0.33 -12.87 -32.87
CA VAL A 169 1.15 -12.26 -33.92
C VAL A 169 1.51 -13.29 -34.98
N GLY A 170 1.95 -14.49 -34.59
CA GLY A 170 2.32 -15.54 -35.53
C GLY A 170 1.19 -15.93 -36.48
N VAL A 171 -0.02 -16.16 -35.93
CA VAL A 171 -1.22 -16.51 -36.70
C VAL A 171 -1.64 -15.37 -37.61
N LEU A 172 -1.67 -14.13 -37.12
CA LEU A 172 -2.06 -12.98 -37.95
C LEU A 172 -1.04 -12.72 -39.08
N VAL A 173 0.26 -12.89 -38.82
CA VAL A 173 1.30 -12.78 -39.86
C VAL A 173 1.17 -13.91 -40.87
N ALA A 174 0.89 -15.15 -40.44
CA ALA A 174 0.66 -16.26 -41.35
C ALA A 174 -0.49 -15.97 -42.31
N VAL A 175 -1.62 -15.47 -41.80
CA VAL A 175 -2.79 -15.09 -42.61
C VAL A 175 -2.48 -13.94 -43.58
N ILE A 176 -1.68 -12.94 -43.16
CA ILE A 176 -1.33 -11.79 -44.02
C ILE A 176 -0.34 -12.20 -45.12
N THR A 177 0.58 -13.10 -44.83
CA THR A 177 1.68 -13.49 -45.73
C THR A 177 1.44 -14.78 -46.49
N ASP A 178 0.34 -15.48 -46.17
CA ASP A 178 0.00 -16.81 -46.66
C ASP A 178 1.12 -17.85 -46.38
N ARG A 179 1.72 -17.77 -45.19
CA ARG A 179 2.83 -18.65 -44.75
C ARG A 179 2.61 -19.18 -43.35
N ASP A 180 2.11 -20.41 -43.27
CA ASP A 180 1.78 -21.11 -42.01
C ASP A 180 2.94 -21.20 -41.01
N VAL A 181 4.19 -21.19 -41.48
CA VAL A 181 5.39 -21.25 -40.64
C VAL A 181 5.37 -20.19 -39.54
N PHE A 182 4.86 -18.98 -39.81
CA PHE A 182 4.78 -17.93 -38.79
C PHE A 182 3.81 -18.27 -37.66
N ALA A 183 2.68 -18.93 -37.97
CA ALA A 183 1.74 -19.39 -36.98
C ALA A 183 2.34 -20.49 -36.10
N TYR A 184 2.99 -21.48 -36.74
CA TYR A 184 3.65 -22.56 -36.01
C TYR A 184 4.75 -22.04 -35.08
N VAL A 185 5.57 -21.10 -35.55
CA VAL A 185 6.59 -20.44 -34.72
C VAL A 185 5.94 -19.67 -33.56
N GLY A 186 4.89 -18.89 -33.81
CA GLY A 186 4.19 -18.12 -32.77
C GLY A 186 3.56 -19.01 -31.68
N LEU A 187 2.89 -20.09 -32.10
CA LEU A 187 2.30 -21.08 -31.19
C LEU A 187 3.38 -21.83 -30.40
N ALA A 188 4.47 -22.25 -31.07
CA ALA A 188 5.59 -22.92 -30.42
C ALA A 188 6.26 -22.01 -29.37
N LEU A 189 6.48 -20.73 -29.68
CA LEU A 189 7.03 -19.75 -28.74
C LEU A 189 6.11 -19.52 -27.53
N THR A 190 4.79 -19.49 -27.76
CA THR A 190 3.79 -19.37 -26.69
C THR A 190 3.87 -20.55 -25.72
N LEU A 191 3.85 -21.78 -26.25
CA LEU A 191 3.90 -23.00 -25.45
C LEU A 191 5.26 -23.18 -24.77
N ALA A 192 6.36 -22.93 -25.49
CA ALA A 192 7.71 -22.99 -24.94
C ALA A 192 7.90 -21.97 -23.82
N GLY A 193 7.39 -20.74 -23.98
CA GLY A 193 7.42 -19.72 -22.93
C GLY A 193 6.64 -20.14 -21.68
N ALA A 194 5.46 -20.75 -21.86
CA ALA A 194 4.64 -21.23 -20.75
C ALA A 194 5.33 -22.37 -19.99
N LEU A 195 5.89 -23.34 -20.73
CA LEU A 195 6.67 -24.45 -20.16
C LEU A 195 7.95 -23.96 -19.47
N ALA A 196 8.65 -22.99 -20.06
CA ALA A 196 9.82 -22.37 -19.44
C ALA A 196 9.45 -21.67 -18.12
N TYR A 197 8.30 -20.97 -18.06
CA TYR A 197 7.85 -20.34 -16.83
C TYR A 197 7.52 -21.39 -15.75
N LEU A 198 6.85 -22.48 -16.11
CA LEU A 198 6.63 -23.62 -15.20
C LEU A 198 7.97 -24.20 -14.71
N ALA A 199 8.92 -24.41 -15.62
CA ALA A 199 10.24 -24.94 -15.28
C ALA A 199 11.01 -24.03 -14.31
N MET A 200 10.88 -22.70 -14.44
CA MET A 200 11.46 -21.74 -13.50
C MET A 200 10.81 -21.78 -12.10
N LEU A 201 9.55 -22.22 -11.99
CA LEU A 201 8.85 -22.36 -10.71
C LEU A 201 9.14 -23.69 -9.99
N LEU A 202 9.44 -24.76 -10.74
CA LEU A 202 9.66 -26.12 -10.20
C LEU A 202 10.69 -26.20 -9.05
N PRO A 203 11.86 -25.52 -9.11
CA PRO A 203 12.84 -25.59 -8.02
C PRO A 203 12.29 -25.15 -6.66
N TYR A 204 11.32 -24.24 -6.65
CA TYR A 204 10.74 -23.66 -5.43
C TYR A 204 9.63 -24.51 -4.81
N LEU A 205 9.26 -25.62 -5.45
CA LEU A 205 8.34 -26.62 -4.90
C LEU A 205 9.08 -27.77 -4.20
N ARG A 206 10.40 -27.86 -4.36
CA ARG A 206 11.22 -28.90 -3.74
C ARG A 206 11.14 -28.80 -2.21
N PRO A 207 11.05 -29.93 -1.48
CA PRO A 207 11.01 -29.95 -0.01
C PRO A 207 12.11 -29.13 0.64
N SER A 208 13.33 -29.15 0.08
CA SER A 208 14.49 -28.40 0.58
C SER A 208 14.37 -26.87 0.45
N ARG A 209 13.40 -26.36 -0.32
CA ARG A 209 13.12 -24.93 -0.51
C ARG A 209 11.83 -24.48 0.18
N LEU A 210 11.13 -25.40 0.87
CA LEU A 210 9.92 -25.10 1.62
C LEU A 210 10.26 -24.30 2.88
N ALA A 211 9.30 -23.50 3.35
CA ALA A 211 9.48 -22.86 4.64
C ALA A 211 9.47 -23.94 5.75
N PRO A 212 10.23 -23.71 6.84
CA PRO A 212 10.15 -24.50 8.05
C PRO A 212 8.70 -24.59 8.58
N SER A 213 8.38 -25.68 9.28
CA SER A 213 7.05 -25.85 9.89
C SER A 213 6.77 -24.76 10.92
N ASP A 214 5.49 -24.44 11.12
CA ASP A 214 5.09 -23.43 12.10
C ASP A 214 5.65 -23.74 13.50
N ALA A 215 5.60 -25.01 13.92
CA ALA A 215 6.17 -25.47 15.19
C ALA A 215 7.68 -25.19 15.30
N LYS A 216 8.46 -25.47 14.25
CA LYS A 216 9.91 -25.20 14.25
C LYS A 216 10.19 -23.70 14.34
N VAL A 217 9.42 -22.87 13.63
CA VAL A 217 9.59 -21.42 13.67
C VAL A 217 9.23 -20.86 15.03
N LEU A 218 8.10 -21.30 15.61
CA LEU A 218 7.66 -20.84 16.93
C LEU A 218 8.63 -21.28 18.03
N ALA A 219 9.13 -22.51 18.00
CA ALA A 219 10.12 -22.98 18.96
C ALA A 219 11.40 -22.12 18.96
N ALA A 220 11.92 -21.80 17.77
CA ALA A 220 13.10 -20.93 17.65
C ALA A 220 12.81 -19.48 18.06
N VAL A 221 11.61 -18.97 17.83
CA VAL A 221 11.18 -17.67 18.37
C VAL A 221 11.12 -17.71 19.90
N ASP A 222 10.63 -18.80 20.49
CA ASP A 222 10.61 -18.97 21.94
C ASP A 222 12.02 -19.08 22.53
N ASP A 223 12.93 -19.79 21.87
CA ASP A 223 14.34 -19.85 22.26
C ASP A 223 14.98 -18.45 22.23
N TRP A 224 14.73 -17.70 21.16
CA TRP A 224 15.18 -16.32 21.05
C TRP A 224 14.57 -15.43 22.14
N LEU A 225 13.28 -15.55 22.44
CA LEU A 225 12.60 -14.81 23.51
C LEU A 225 13.19 -15.16 24.89
N ARG A 226 13.50 -16.43 25.16
CA ARG A 226 14.15 -16.88 26.40
C ARG A 226 15.56 -16.32 26.57
N ALA A 227 16.31 -16.19 25.47
CA ALA A 227 17.66 -15.61 25.49
C ALA A 227 17.62 -14.07 25.60
N TYR A 228 16.77 -13.43 24.79
CA TYR A 228 16.63 -11.98 24.75
C TYR A 228 15.94 -11.45 26.01
N ARG A 229 14.99 -12.16 26.62
CA ARG A 229 14.26 -11.75 27.84
C ARG A 229 13.75 -10.30 27.75
N PRO A 230 12.83 -10.00 26.82
CA PRO A 230 12.31 -8.64 26.67
C PRO A 230 11.68 -8.14 27.97
N THR A 231 11.93 -6.89 28.33
CA THR A 231 11.40 -6.25 29.55
C THR A 231 10.23 -5.31 29.27
N ALA A 232 10.18 -4.75 28.07
CA ALA A 232 9.12 -3.85 27.61
C ALA A 232 8.72 -4.20 26.17
N ILE A 233 7.43 -4.14 25.88
CA ILE A 233 6.88 -4.34 24.53
C ILE A 233 6.20 -3.06 24.04
N LEU A 234 6.53 -2.61 22.83
CA LEU A 234 5.66 -1.71 22.07
C LEU A 234 4.74 -2.55 21.18
N TYR A 235 3.48 -2.70 21.60
CA TYR A 235 2.49 -3.50 20.89
C TYR A 235 1.72 -2.65 19.88
N PHE A 236 1.63 -3.14 18.64
CA PHE A 236 0.85 -2.46 17.62
C PHE A 236 0.11 -3.39 16.65
N SER A 237 -1.11 -2.97 16.31
CA SER A 237 -1.96 -3.58 15.30
C SER A 237 -2.84 -2.49 14.68
N GLY A 238 -3.07 -2.54 13.37
CA GLY A 238 -3.82 -1.51 12.66
C GLY A 238 -3.80 -1.69 11.15
N SER A 239 -4.50 -0.82 10.43
CA SER A 239 -4.45 -0.79 8.96
C SER A 239 -3.06 -0.35 8.48
N ARG A 240 -2.69 -0.70 7.23
CA ARG A 240 -1.42 -0.27 6.63
C ARG A 240 -1.16 1.23 6.86
N ASP A 241 -2.15 2.07 6.57
CA ASP A 241 -1.99 3.52 6.64
C ASP A 241 -1.90 4.10 8.06
N SER A 242 -2.05 3.26 9.10
CA SER A 242 -1.87 3.65 10.50
C SER A 242 -0.44 3.47 11.03
N ALA A 243 0.51 3.06 10.18
CA ALA A 243 1.91 2.84 10.58
C ALA A 243 2.58 4.07 11.22
N TYR A 244 2.11 5.28 10.92
CA TYR A 244 2.61 6.51 11.56
C TYR A 244 2.49 6.46 13.10
N GLN A 245 1.46 5.80 13.63
CA GLN A 245 1.17 5.73 15.06
C GLN A 245 2.29 5.01 15.82
N VAL A 246 2.76 3.87 15.29
CA VAL A 246 3.89 3.14 15.87
C VAL A 246 5.23 3.80 15.55
N ASN A 247 5.37 4.39 14.35
CA ASN A 247 6.61 5.05 13.92
C ASN A 247 7.01 6.22 14.83
N MET A 248 6.04 6.95 15.40
CA MET A 248 6.30 8.04 16.34
C MET A 248 7.02 7.59 17.62
N TRP A 249 6.93 6.31 17.99
CA TRP A 249 7.48 5.79 19.24
C TRP A 249 8.82 5.05 19.07
N LEU A 250 9.26 4.79 17.84
CA LEU A 250 10.43 3.94 17.59
C LEU A 250 11.71 4.46 18.24
N GLU A 251 11.96 5.77 18.15
CA GLU A 251 13.13 6.41 18.75
C GLU A 251 13.05 6.39 20.29
N THR A 252 11.90 6.75 20.85
CA THR A 252 11.67 6.72 22.31
C THR A 252 11.86 5.32 22.86
N VAL A 253 11.30 4.30 22.22
CA VAL A 253 11.42 2.90 22.63
C VAL A 253 12.87 2.41 22.48
N GLY A 254 13.60 2.87 21.47
CA GLY A 254 15.03 2.58 21.30
C GLY A 254 15.92 3.18 22.39
N LYS A 255 15.44 4.17 23.14
CA LYS A 255 16.14 4.81 24.26
C LYS A 255 15.76 4.22 25.63
N LEU A 256 14.81 3.28 25.68
CA LEU A 256 14.41 2.65 26.95
C LEU A 256 15.57 1.82 27.53
N GLU A 257 15.76 1.93 28.84
CA GLU A 257 16.62 1.02 29.57
C GLU A 257 16.05 -0.40 29.55
N GLY A 258 16.93 -1.40 29.54
CA GLY A 258 16.57 -2.81 29.47
C GLY A 258 16.51 -3.32 28.03
N ARG A 259 15.53 -4.17 27.73
CA ARG A 259 15.46 -4.93 26.47
C ARG A 259 14.09 -4.73 25.81
N PRO A 260 13.89 -3.62 25.08
CA PRO A 260 12.62 -3.35 24.40
C PRO A 260 12.40 -4.30 23.22
N LEU A 261 11.13 -4.56 22.91
CA LEU A 261 10.70 -5.36 21.77
C LEU A 261 9.52 -4.67 21.08
N ILE A 262 9.56 -4.51 19.76
CA ILE A 262 8.41 -4.05 19.00
C ILE A 262 7.60 -5.27 18.56
N PHE A 263 6.35 -5.36 18.98
CA PHE A 263 5.47 -6.48 18.71
C PHE A 263 4.35 -6.06 17.77
N LEU A 264 4.33 -6.62 16.56
CA LEU A 264 3.34 -6.29 15.53
C LEU A 264 2.37 -7.44 15.29
N ARG A 265 1.11 -7.13 14.97
CA ARG A 265 0.13 -8.12 14.51
C ARG A 265 -0.08 -8.17 13.01
N GLU A 266 0.46 -7.19 12.28
CA GLU A 266 0.14 -6.97 10.87
C GLU A 266 1.40 -6.88 10.02
N ARG A 267 1.57 -7.83 9.09
CA ARG A 267 2.76 -7.88 8.20
C ARG A 267 2.91 -6.61 7.36
N ALA A 268 1.79 -5.95 7.02
CA ALA A 268 1.80 -4.71 6.25
C ALA A 268 2.51 -3.57 7.00
N ILE A 269 2.40 -3.52 8.32
CA ILE A 269 3.05 -2.49 9.15
C ILE A 269 4.55 -2.69 9.17
N LEU A 270 5.04 -3.93 9.23
CA LEU A 270 6.48 -4.23 9.27
C LEU A 270 7.23 -3.57 8.10
N SER A 271 6.65 -3.60 6.90
CA SER A 271 7.23 -2.99 5.69
C SER A 271 7.21 -1.45 5.68
N GLN A 272 6.49 -0.83 6.62
CA GLN A 272 6.36 0.61 6.76
C GLN A 272 6.97 1.16 8.06
N LEU A 273 7.58 0.28 8.87
CA LEU A 273 8.30 0.72 10.04
C LEU A 273 9.50 1.58 9.64
N GLY A 274 9.66 2.72 10.32
CA GLY A 274 10.85 3.53 10.24
C GLY A 274 12.11 2.78 10.69
N THR A 275 13.26 3.42 10.56
CA THR A 275 14.53 2.88 11.03
C THR A 275 14.50 2.72 12.55
N THR A 276 14.96 1.56 13.02
CA THR A 276 15.10 1.24 14.44
C THR A 276 16.03 0.05 14.58
N SER A 277 16.87 0.08 15.62
CA SER A 277 17.72 -1.03 16.08
C SER A 277 16.98 -1.99 17.01
N VAL A 278 15.82 -1.60 17.54
CA VAL A 278 15.02 -2.45 18.42
C VAL A 278 14.57 -3.70 17.67
N PRO A 279 14.64 -4.90 18.29
CA PRO A 279 14.08 -6.11 17.74
C PRO A 279 12.59 -5.96 17.40
N VAL A 280 12.17 -6.48 16.25
CA VAL A 280 10.77 -6.47 15.81
C VAL A 280 10.29 -7.88 15.58
N LEU A 281 9.19 -8.23 16.23
CA LEU A 281 8.51 -9.51 16.10
C LEU A 281 7.09 -9.28 15.58
N CYS A 282 6.79 -9.74 14.36
CA CYS A 282 5.45 -9.69 13.79
C CYS A 282 4.79 -11.07 13.87
N VAL A 283 3.73 -11.18 14.69
CA VAL A 283 2.99 -12.44 14.95
C VAL A 283 1.52 -12.26 14.57
N PRO A 284 1.13 -12.58 13.33
CA PRO A 284 -0.26 -12.34 12.89
C PRO A 284 -1.28 -13.28 13.55
N GLY A 285 -0.92 -14.55 13.76
CA GLY A 285 -1.79 -15.55 14.36
C GLY A 285 -2.05 -15.27 15.83
N GLY A 286 -3.32 -15.17 16.24
CA GLY A 286 -3.69 -14.98 17.65
C GLY A 286 -3.25 -16.16 18.52
N VAL A 287 -3.47 -17.40 18.04
CA VAL A 287 -3.03 -18.63 18.73
C VAL A 287 -1.52 -18.65 18.91
N HIS A 288 -0.76 -18.24 17.89
CA HIS A 288 0.70 -18.20 17.99
C HIS A 288 1.16 -17.25 19.09
N LEU A 289 0.61 -16.03 19.15
CA LEU A 289 0.93 -15.07 20.21
C LEU A 289 0.64 -15.65 21.59
N MET A 290 -0.54 -16.26 21.76
CA MET A 290 -0.98 -16.79 23.06
C MET A 290 -0.12 -17.96 23.57
N ASN A 291 0.69 -18.56 22.70
CA ASN A 291 1.59 -19.65 23.06
C ASN A 291 3.04 -19.19 23.28
N LEU A 292 3.37 -17.91 23.08
CA LEU A 292 4.72 -17.39 23.29
C LEU A 292 5.02 -17.20 24.78
N ASP A 293 6.26 -17.48 25.16
CA ASP A 293 6.76 -17.14 26.50
C ASP A 293 7.13 -15.65 26.59
N LEU A 294 6.27 -14.88 27.25
CA LEU A 294 6.46 -13.45 27.52
C LEU A 294 6.67 -13.16 29.02
N SER A 295 7.06 -14.17 29.80
CA SER A 295 7.17 -14.09 31.27
C SER A 295 8.17 -13.04 31.79
N SER A 296 9.16 -12.65 30.98
CA SER A 296 10.13 -11.60 31.36
C SER A 296 9.61 -10.18 31.15
N VAL A 297 8.53 -10.01 30.40
CA VAL A 297 7.97 -8.70 30.05
C VAL A 297 7.29 -8.11 31.27
N ARG A 298 7.64 -6.87 31.59
CA ARG A 298 7.06 -6.14 32.74
C ARG A 298 5.99 -5.15 32.29
N VAL A 299 6.09 -4.63 31.08
CA VAL A 299 5.16 -3.65 30.54
C VAL A 299 4.90 -3.85 29.05
N ALA A 300 3.64 -3.74 28.64
CA ALA A 300 3.21 -3.64 27.26
C ALA A 300 2.60 -2.25 27.02
N LEU A 301 3.17 -1.52 26.07
CA LEU A 301 2.79 -0.17 25.66
C LEU A 301 1.93 -0.25 24.38
N TYR A 302 0.74 0.36 24.40
CA TYR A 302 -0.22 0.32 23.30
C TYR A 302 -0.38 1.69 22.65
N ALA A 303 -0.02 1.80 21.37
CA ALA A 303 -0.13 3.06 20.61
C ALA A 303 -1.51 3.29 19.97
N ALA A 304 -2.39 2.29 20.00
CA ALA A 304 -3.73 2.36 19.41
C ALA A 304 -4.72 1.39 20.08
N ASN A 305 -5.99 1.79 20.08
CA ASN A 305 -7.11 0.96 20.55
C ASN A 305 -7.69 0.17 19.39
N VAL A 306 -7.41 -1.15 19.35
CA VAL A 306 -7.94 -2.05 18.33
C VAL A 306 -8.31 -3.40 18.93
N GLY A 307 -9.30 -4.08 18.34
CA GLY A 307 -9.81 -5.35 18.88
C GLY A 307 -8.75 -6.44 19.07
N LYS A 308 -7.68 -6.45 18.25
CA LYS A 308 -6.58 -7.42 18.39
C LYS A 308 -5.75 -7.24 19.66
N ASN A 309 -5.83 -6.13 20.39
CA ASN A 309 -5.12 -5.94 21.66
C ASN A 309 -5.52 -6.98 22.70
N ILE A 310 -6.74 -7.52 22.62
CA ILE A 310 -7.25 -8.57 23.51
C ILE A 310 -6.30 -9.78 23.63
N HIS A 311 -5.52 -10.10 22.59
CA HIS A 311 -4.60 -11.23 22.64
C HIS A 311 -3.42 -10.99 23.58
N MET A 312 -2.92 -9.75 23.66
CA MET A 312 -1.81 -9.39 24.55
C MET A 312 -2.32 -9.06 25.96
N LEU A 313 -3.48 -8.39 26.07
CA LEU A 313 -4.14 -8.07 27.36
C LEU A 313 -4.48 -9.28 28.24
N ARG A 314 -4.34 -10.49 27.69
CA ARG A 314 -4.56 -11.74 28.43
C ARG A 314 -3.38 -12.16 29.28
N VAL A 315 -2.21 -11.53 29.16
CA VAL A 315 -1.00 -11.93 29.89
C VAL A 315 -0.94 -11.18 31.22
N PRO A 316 -1.33 -11.80 32.35
CA PRO A 316 -1.56 -11.07 33.61
C PRO A 316 -0.28 -10.67 34.34
N THR A 317 0.89 -11.11 33.86
CA THR A 317 2.18 -10.93 34.54
C THR A 317 2.89 -9.62 34.16
N MET A 318 2.29 -8.83 33.27
CA MET A 318 2.83 -7.54 32.83
C MET A 318 1.80 -6.43 33.02
N LYS A 319 2.27 -5.20 33.21
CA LYS A 319 1.42 -4.02 33.19
C LYS A 319 1.05 -3.66 31.75
N HIS A 320 -0.22 -3.37 31.50
CA HIS A 320 -0.74 -2.95 30.22
C HIS A 320 -1.01 -1.45 30.24
N VAL A 321 -0.32 -0.70 29.39
CA VAL A 321 -0.32 0.76 29.43
C VAL A 321 -0.72 1.33 28.08
N PHE A 322 -1.77 2.15 28.05
CA PHE A 322 -2.11 2.91 26.85
C PHE A 322 -1.30 4.19 26.77
N ILE A 323 -0.55 4.34 25.69
CA ILE A 323 0.25 5.54 25.40
C ILE A 323 -0.28 6.32 24.18
N GLY A 324 -1.16 5.71 23.39
CA GLY A 324 -1.75 6.33 22.20
C GLY A 324 -0.70 6.77 21.17
N HIS A 325 -1.05 7.75 20.35
CA HIS A 325 -0.19 8.34 19.32
C HIS A 325 -0.28 9.88 19.30
N GLY A 326 -0.62 10.44 20.46
CA GLY A 326 -0.85 11.87 20.68
C GLY A 326 -2.23 12.13 21.30
N ASP A 327 -2.27 13.13 22.18
CA ASP A 327 -3.51 13.62 22.78
C ASP A 327 -4.25 14.52 21.79
N SER A 328 -5.57 14.41 21.72
CA SER A 328 -6.42 15.24 20.88
C SER A 328 -7.77 15.46 21.53
N ASP A 329 -8.41 16.60 21.30
CA ASP A 329 -9.76 16.92 21.81
C ASP A 329 -10.90 16.16 21.12
N LYS A 330 -10.57 15.19 20.26
CA LYS A 330 -11.57 14.30 19.64
C LYS A 330 -12.10 13.31 20.67
N LEU A 331 -13.40 13.00 20.61
CA LEU A 331 -14.01 11.95 21.43
C LEU A 331 -13.31 10.59 21.28
N ALA A 332 -12.72 10.32 20.13
CA ALA A 332 -11.92 9.12 19.90
C ALA A 332 -10.72 8.97 20.86
N SER A 333 -10.19 10.06 21.43
CA SER A 333 -9.08 10.06 22.38
C SER A 333 -9.47 9.64 23.79
N VAL A 334 -10.75 9.79 24.17
CA VAL A 334 -11.31 9.41 25.48
C VAL A 334 -12.23 8.19 25.31
N ASN A 335 -11.72 7.16 24.64
CA ASN A 335 -12.52 5.97 24.32
C ASN A 335 -12.74 5.11 25.58
N PRO A 336 -13.98 4.64 25.88
CA PRO A 336 -14.24 3.70 26.98
C PRO A 336 -13.41 2.41 26.91
N TYR A 337 -12.85 2.07 25.75
CA TYR A 337 -11.89 0.98 25.59
C TYR A 337 -10.66 1.13 26.49
N SER A 338 -10.27 2.36 26.86
CA SER A 338 -9.11 2.59 27.72
C SER A 338 -9.24 1.96 29.12
N LYS A 339 -10.44 1.54 29.53
CA LYS A 339 -10.69 0.80 30.79
C LYS A 339 -10.03 -0.58 30.87
N VAL A 340 -9.55 -1.11 29.74
CA VAL A 340 -8.92 -2.44 29.71
C VAL A 340 -7.45 -2.42 30.11
N TYR A 341 -6.85 -1.23 30.23
CA TYR A 341 -5.44 -1.05 30.57
C TYR A 341 -5.30 -0.79 32.06
N ASP A 342 -4.17 -1.20 32.64
CA ASP A 342 -3.83 -0.89 34.02
C ASP A 342 -3.52 0.60 34.19
N GLU A 343 -2.92 1.24 33.18
CA GLU A 343 -2.67 2.67 33.17
C GLU A 343 -2.92 3.32 31.80
N VAL A 344 -3.28 4.59 31.84
CA VAL A 344 -3.37 5.48 30.68
C VAL A 344 -2.38 6.61 30.86
N TRP A 345 -1.36 6.64 30.00
CA TRP A 345 -0.32 7.66 30.04
C TRP A 345 -0.67 8.83 29.13
N THR A 346 -0.77 10.01 29.72
CA THR A 346 -1.18 11.24 29.04
C THR A 346 -0.03 12.24 28.94
N ALA A 347 -0.16 13.19 28.02
CA ALA A 347 0.86 14.23 27.82
C ALA A 347 0.96 15.23 28.98
N GLY A 348 0.01 15.20 29.92
CA GLY A 348 -0.06 16.12 31.06
C GLY A 348 -1.51 16.34 31.49
N ARG A 349 -1.71 17.25 32.43
CA ARG A 349 -3.00 17.53 33.07
C ARG A 349 -4.19 17.67 32.13
N ALA A 350 -4.03 18.32 30.98
CA ALA A 350 -5.12 18.44 30.00
C ALA A 350 -5.62 17.08 29.49
N GLY A 351 -4.75 16.06 29.38
CA GLY A 351 -5.15 14.69 29.06
C GLY A 351 -5.95 14.04 30.17
N ARG A 352 -5.52 14.20 31.43
CA ARG A 352 -6.26 13.75 32.63
C ARG A 352 -7.65 14.38 32.70
N ASP A 353 -7.71 15.71 32.62
CA ASP A 353 -8.95 16.48 32.73
C ASP A 353 -9.97 16.05 31.66
N ARG A 354 -9.52 15.68 30.45
CA ARG A 354 -10.42 15.15 29.40
C ARG A 354 -11.06 13.83 29.80
N TYR A 355 -10.33 12.89 30.40
CA TYR A 355 -10.91 11.63 30.85
C TYR A 355 -11.90 11.85 31.98
N ALA A 356 -11.58 12.74 32.92
CA ALA A 356 -12.48 13.12 34.01
C ALA A 356 -13.77 13.77 33.48
N LEU A 357 -13.66 14.71 32.53
CA LEU A 357 -14.81 15.37 31.92
C LEU A 357 -15.67 14.44 31.08
N ALA A 358 -15.03 13.51 30.36
CA ALA A 358 -15.73 12.57 29.49
C ALA A 358 -16.46 11.46 30.27
N ASP A 359 -16.10 11.24 31.53
CA ASP A 359 -16.71 10.26 32.45
C ASP A 359 -16.90 8.86 31.82
N VAL A 360 -15.90 8.40 31.09
CA VAL A 360 -15.96 7.11 30.36
C VAL A 360 -15.65 5.90 31.25
N GLY A 361 -15.47 6.12 32.55
CA GLY A 361 -15.23 5.11 33.57
C GLY A 361 -13.78 4.64 33.70
N VAL A 362 -12.80 5.39 33.18
CA VAL A 362 -11.38 5.22 33.49
C VAL A 362 -11.12 5.88 34.84
N ARG A 363 -10.44 5.19 35.78
CA ARG A 363 -10.17 5.75 37.11
C ARG A 363 -9.08 6.80 37.02
N ASP A 364 -9.20 7.87 37.78
CA ASP A 364 -8.20 8.95 37.78
C ASP A 364 -6.82 8.48 38.30
N ASP A 365 -6.82 7.54 39.25
CA ASP A 365 -5.59 6.91 39.77
C ASP A 365 -4.85 6.06 38.71
N ASP A 366 -5.58 5.58 37.68
CA ASP A 366 -4.99 4.82 36.56
C ASP A 366 -4.44 5.78 35.48
N ILE A 367 -4.64 7.09 35.60
CA ILE A 367 -4.11 8.09 34.67
C ILE A 367 -2.77 8.62 35.17
N VAL A 368 -1.73 8.49 34.36
CA VAL A 368 -0.37 8.95 34.68
C VAL A 368 0.05 10.03 33.68
N GLU A 369 0.53 11.16 34.20
CA GLU A 369 1.03 12.27 33.38
C GLU A 369 2.52 12.09 33.12
N VAL A 370 2.90 11.77 31.89
CA VAL A 370 4.30 11.43 31.52
C VAL A 370 4.91 12.39 30.51
N GLY A 371 4.16 13.40 30.06
CA GLY A 371 4.62 14.29 29.01
C GLY A 371 4.62 13.64 27.63
N ARG A 372 5.41 14.18 26.71
CA ARG A 372 5.60 13.63 25.35
C ARG A 372 7.07 13.29 25.12
N PRO A 373 7.52 12.09 25.51
CA PRO A 373 8.92 11.69 25.35
C PRO A 373 9.44 11.77 23.90
N GLN A 374 8.55 11.67 22.90
CA GLN A 374 8.93 11.81 21.49
C GLN A 374 9.33 13.24 21.12
N LEU A 375 9.00 14.22 21.98
CA LEU A 375 9.33 15.62 21.81
C LEU A 375 10.52 16.05 22.68
N ALA A 376 11.23 15.13 23.33
CA ALA A 376 12.33 15.46 24.24
C ALA A 376 13.46 16.29 23.58
N GLY A 377 13.63 16.17 22.25
CA GLY A 377 14.58 16.98 21.48
C GLY A 377 14.12 18.42 21.19
N ILE A 378 12.83 18.73 21.40
CA ILE A 378 12.28 20.08 21.17
C ILE A 378 12.66 20.97 22.35
N ARG A 379 13.30 22.10 22.04
CA ARG A 379 13.65 23.13 23.01
C ARG A 379 12.71 24.32 22.87
N THR A 380 12.43 25.00 23.97
CA THR A 380 11.73 26.29 23.94
C THR A 380 12.53 27.28 23.11
N GLY A 381 11.87 27.93 22.15
CA GLY A 381 12.52 28.95 21.33
C GLY A 381 12.89 30.19 22.15
N SER A 382 13.91 30.93 21.70
CA SER A 382 14.34 32.20 22.30
C SER A 382 13.37 33.36 22.09
N GLY A 383 12.26 33.15 21.37
CA GLY A 383 11.29 34.19 20.99
C GLY A 383 11.70 35.03 19.78
N SER A 384 12.96 34.99 19.36
CA SER A 384 13.43 35.63 18.13
C SER A 384 13.14 34.76 16.90
N LEU A 385 12.63 35.36 15.83
CA LEU A 385 12.48 34.66 14.55
C LEU A 385 13.87 34.27 14.02
N ALA A 386 14.06 32.99 13.68
CA ALA A 386 15.29 32.52 13.05
C ALA A 386 15.46 33.05 11.61
N HIS A 387 14.36 33.49 10.98
CA HIS A 387 14.36 34.09 9.66
C HIS A 387 13.61 35.43 9.67
N PRO A 388 14.00 36.39 8.82
CA PRO A 388 13.33 37.68 8.71
C PRO A 388 11.87 37.58 8.24
N ILE A 389 11.47 36.44 7.68
CA ILE A 389 10.12 36.17 7.19
C ILE A 389 9.42 35.19 8.14
N PRO A 390 8.27 35.56 8.73
CA PRO A 390 7.53 34.67 9.61
C PRO A 390 7.05 33.43 8.85
N THR A 391 7.16 32.27 9.50
CA THR A 391 6.65 30.99 8.97
C THR A 391 5.36 30.61 9.68
N VAL A 392 4.29 30.39 8.90
CA VAL A 392 2.99 29.93 9.40
C VAL A 392 2.78 28.48 8.99
N LEU A 393 2.58 27.58 9.97
CA LEU A 393 2.19 26.20 9.73
C LEU A 393 0.67 26.07 9.85
N TYR A 394 0.00 25.78 8.72
CA TYR A 394 -1.40 25.38 8.71
C TYR A 394 -1.52 23.87 8.57
N ALA A 395 -1.91 23.20 9.67
CA ALA A 395 -1.98 21.75 9.76
C ALA A 395 -3.40 21.27 10.14
N PRO A 396 -4.38 21.30 9.22
CA PRO A 396 -5.74 20.91 9.53
C PRO A 396 -5.87 19.40 9.78
N THR A 397 -6.71 19.06 10.74
CA THR A 397 -7.08 17.68 11.08
C THR A 397 -7.95 17.02 10.00
N TRP A 398 -8.04 15.69 10.04
CA TRP A 398 -8.94 14.91 9.20
C TRP A 398 -10.41 15.11 9.57
N GLU A 399 -11.32 15.04 8.58
CA GLU A 399 -12.77 15.15 8.76
C GLU A 399 -13.40 14.12 9.73
N GLY A 400 -12.63 13.14 10.23
CA GLY A 400 -13.07 12.20 11.27
C GLY A 400 -13.83 11.00 10.70
N TRP A 401 -14.29 10.11 11.57
CA TRP A 401 -15.17 8.99 11.19
C TRP A 401 -16.65 9.37 11.24
N ASP A 402 -17.00 10.37 12.05
CA ASP A 402 -18.37 10.80 12.36
C ASP A 402 -18.61 12.27 11.98
N ASP A 403 -19.87 12.69 11.95
CA ASP A 403 -20.26 14.07 11.62
C ASP A 403 -20.14 15.02 12.83
N ASN A 404 -19.34 14.65 13.84
CA ASN A 404 -19.14 15.51 15.00
C ASN A 404 -18.47 16.83 14.60
N PRO A 405 -18.92 17.96 15.17
CA PRO A 405 -18.34 19.26 14.88
C PRO A 405 -16.87 19.33 15.34
N GLY A 406 -16.09 20.24 14.75
CA GLY A 406 -14.68 20.45 15.13
C GLY A 406 -13.68 19.44 14.56
N ASN A 407 -14.13 18.48 13.74
CA ASN A 407 -13.24 17.47 13.17
C ASN A 407 -12.17 18.06 12.22
N THR A 408 -12.49 19.08 11.43
CA THR A 408 -11.54 19.77 10.53
C THR A 408 -11.91 21.22 10.28
N SER A 409 -10.92 22.10 10.20
CA SER A 409 -11.09 23.51 9.79
C SER A 409 -11.19 23.69 8.27
N LEU A 410 -10.87 22.65 7.48
CA LEU A 410 -10.79 22.75 6.02
C LEU A 410 -12.10 23.22 5.38
N LEU A 411 -13.23 22.69 5.87
CA LEU A 411 -14.55 22.97 5.31
C LEU A 411 -15.03 24.39 5.63
N LEU A 412 -14.73 24.88 6.83
CA LEU A 412 -15.28 26.13 7.34
C LEU A 412 -14.40 27.34 7.02
N ALA A 413 -13.07 27.17 7.10
CA ALA A 413 -12.15 28.32 7.07
C ALA A 413 -10.88 28.08 6.23
N GLY A 414 -10.58 26.84 5.83
CA GLY A 414 -9.28 26.51 5.26
C GLY A 414 -8.87 27.34 4.03
N GLU A 415 -9.80 27.55 3.10
CA GLU A 415 -9.53 28.36 1.91
C GLU A 415 -9.32 29.84 2.25
N ASN A 416 -10.11 30.38 3.18
CA ASN A 416 -9.99 31.77 3.59
C ASN A 416 -8.69 32.03 4.35
N ILE A 417 -8.30 31.14 5.27
CA ILE A 417 -7.02 31.21 6.00
C ILE A 417 -5.87 31.29 5.00
N VAL A 418 -5.82 30.35 4.05
CA VAL A 418 -4.73 30.27 3.07
C VAL A 418 -4.73 31.50 2.16
N ARG A 419 -5.89 31.92 1.66
CA ARG A 419 -6.00 33.10 0.79
C ARG A 419 -5.53 34.37 1.49
N THR A 420 -5.96 34.59 2.73
CA THR A 420 -5.54 35.75 3.52
C THR A 420 -4.04 35.75 3.76
N LEU A 421 -3.45 34.61 4.11
CA LEU A 421 -2.00 34.49 4.32
C LEU A 421 -1.20 34.75 3.04
N LEU A 422 -1.69 34.27 1.89
CA LEU A 422 -1.02 34.46 0.59
C LEU A 422 -1.15 35.90 0.06
N ASN A 423 -2.18 36.63 0.49
CA ASN A 423 -2.43 38.04 0.10
C ASN A 423 -1.99 39.04 1.18
N SER A 424 -1.25 38.60 2.19
CA SER A 424 -0.71 39.47 3.23
C SER A 424 0.23 40.52 2.61
N GLU A 425 0.13 41.77 3.07
CA GLU A 425 1.03 42.86 2.65
C GLU A 425 2.47 42.57 3.07
N GLU A 426 2.64 42.00 4.28
CA GLU A 426 3.92 41.49 4.74
C GLU A 426 4.14 40.06 4.25
N PRO A 427 5.35 39.71 3.79
CA PRO A 427 5.63 38.37 3.30
C PRO A 427 5.55 37.33 4.42
N VAL A 428 4.88 36.21 4.14
CA VAL A 428 4.78 35.05 5.03
C VAL A 428 5.26 33.80 4.29
N ARG A 429 5.91 32.89 5.01
CA ARG A 429 6.17 31.53 4.53
C ARG A 429 5.08 30.59 5.04
N LEU A 430 4.15 30.21 4.16
CA LEU A 430 3.09 29.26 4.50
C LEU A 430 3.56 27.81 4.29
N LEU A 431 3.47 27.00 5.34
CA LEU A 431 3.59 25.54 5.29
C LEU A 431 2.21 24.93 5.48
N TYR A 432 1.70 24.26 4.45
CA TYR A 432 0.44 23.53 4.52
C TYR A 432 0.69 22.05 4.69
N LYS A 433 0.22 21.47 5.81
CA LYS A 433 0.40 20.05 6.15
C LYS A 433 -0.97 19.40 6.42
N PRO A 434 -1.70 18.97 5.38
CA PRO A 434 -2.97 18.28 5.54
C PRO A 434 -2.78 16.89 6.17
N HIS A 435 -3.84 16.36 6.78
CA HIS A 435 -3.86 14.98 7.20
C HIS A 435 -3.80 14.02 5.99
N PRO A 436 -3.10 12.87 6.05
CA PRO A 436 -3.00 11.93 4.93
C PRO A 436 -4.35 11.39 4.43
N PHE A 437 -5.36 11.37 5.29
CA PHE A 437 -6.73 10.94 4.97
C PHE A 437 -7.66 12.07 4.51
N THR A 438 -7.19 13.31 4.36
CA THR A 438 -8.05 14.42 3.94
C THR A 438 -8.81 14.07 2.66
N GLY A 439 -10.14 14.10 2.74
CA GLY A 439 -11.03 13.84 1.62
C GLY A 439 -11.39 12.38 1.36
N THR A 440 -10.94 11.44 2.20
CA THR A 440 -11.30 10.01 2.08
C THR A 440 -12.76 9.76 2.43
N ARG A 441 -13.32 10.51 3.39
CA ARG A 441 -14.74 10.44 3.77
C ARG A 441 -15.54 11.60 3.18
N SER A 442 -14.98 12.80 3.19
CA SER A 442 -15.67 14.00 2.70
C SER A 442 -15.15 14.46 1.35
N ALA A 443 -15.95 14.25 0.31
CA ALA A 443 -15.66 14.76 -1.03
C ALA A 443 -15.48 16.30 -1.06
N GLN A 444 -16.17 17.01 -0.16
CA GLN A 444 -16.04 18.47 -0.02
C GLN A 444 -14.69 18.84 0.60
N ALA A 445 -14.24 18.12 1.64
CA ALA A 445 -12.94 18.35 2.26
C ALA A 445 -11.80 18.09 1.27
N GLY A 446 -11.89 17.03 0.48
CA GLY A 446 -10.96 16.75 -0.60
C GLY A 446 -10.95 17.83 -1.69
N ALA A 447 -12.10 18.47 -1.98
CA ALA A 447 -12.17 19.58 -2.92
C ALA A 447 -11.53 20.86 -2.36
N ALA A 448 -11.79 21.20 -1.09
CA ALA A 448 -11.16 22.32 -0.41
C ALA A 448 -9.63 22.16 -0.33
N HIS A 449 -9.15 20.97 0.02
CA HIS A 449 -7.73 20.62 0.00
C HIS A 449 -7.09 20.88 -1.37
N ARG A 450 -7.69 20.39 -2.46
CA ARG A 450 -7.16 20.61 -3.82
C ARG A 450 -7.13 22.09 -4.21
N ARG A 451 -8.14 22.87 -3.81
CA ARG A 451 -8.15 24.32 -4.06
C ARG A 451 -7.04 25.03 -3.27
N ILE A 452 -6.82 24.65 -2.01
CA ILE A 452 -5.72 25.16 -1.19
C ILE A 452 -4.37 24.88 -1.82
N VAL A 453 -4.14 23.63 -2.25
CA VAL A 453 -2.89 23.25 -2.93
C VAL A 453 -2.69 24.10 -4.18
N ALA A 454 -3.72 24.23 -5.03
CA ALA A 454 -3.64 25.06 -6.24
C ALA A 454 -3.30 26.53 -5.93
N MET A 455 -3.91 27.13 -4.90
CA MET A 455 -3.58 28.50 -4.47
C MET A 455 -2.11 28.64 -4.04
N ILE A 456 -1.59 27.66 -3.30
CA ILE A 456 -0.19 27.66 -2.83
C ILE A 456 0.79 27.44 -3.99
N GLU A 457 0.49 26.52 -4.92
CA GLU A 457 1.30 26.26 -6.11
C GLU A 457 1.36 27.50 -7.00
N GLU A 458 0.22 28.15 -7.26
CA GLU A 458 0.16 29.37 -8.04
C GLU A 458 0.96 30.50 -7.40
N ALA A 459 0.81 30.71 -6.08
CA ALA A 459 1.58 31.71 -5.34
C ALA A 459 3.08 31.40 -5.37
N THR A 460 3.47 30.12 -5.30
CA THR A 460 4.87 29.69 -5.40
C THR A 460 5.45 30.00 -6.78
N LEU A 461 4.69 29.74 -7.86
CA LEU A 461 5.10 30.05 -9.23
C LEU A 461 5.26 31.56 -9.45
N ARG A 462 4.29 32.37 -9.00
CA ARG A 462 4.38 33.83 -9.07
C ARG A 462 5.63 34.33 -8.33
N ARG A 463 5.82 33.87 -7.08
CA ARG A 463 6.99 34.23 -6.26
C ARG A 463 8.32 33.85 -6.93
N ALA A 464 8.40 32.70 -7.59
CA ALA A 464 9.63 32.25 -8.26
C ALA A 464 10.05 33.15 -9.43
N SER A 465 9.10 33.89 -10.03
CA SER A 465 9.37 34.82 -11.15
C SER A 465 9.78 36.23 -10.71
N GLU A 466 9.61 36.56 -9.43
CA GLU A 466 9.88 37.90 -8.90
C GLU A 466 11.38 38.09 -8.55
N PRO A 467 12.06 39.12 -9.08
CA PRO A 467 13.51 39.31 -8.90
C PRO A 467 13.99 39.38 -7.44
N ARG A 468 13.15 39.92 -6.54
CA ARG A 468 13.44 39.96 -5.09
C ARG A 468 13.65 38.54 -4.54
N TRP A 469 12.73 37.64 -4.81
CA TRP A 469 12.72 36.29 -4.25
C TRP A 469 13.74 35.37 -4.91
N VAL A 470 14.08 35.61 -6.19
CA VAL A 470 15.19 34.94 -6.86
C VAL A 470 16.50 35.22 -6.14
N ARG A 471 16.78 36.49 -5.79
CA ARG A 471 17.99 36.88 -5.04
C ARG A 471 18.02 36.28 -3.64
N GLU A 472 16.89 36.30 -2.94
CA GLU A 472 16.79 35.77 -1.58
C GLU A 472 16.92 34.23 -1.56
N ALA A 473 16.33 33.53 -2.53
CA ALA A 473 16.50 32.09 -2.69
C ALA A 473 17.96 31.70 -3.00
N ALA A 474 18.67 32.51 -3.80
CA ALA A 474 20.09 32.33 -4.07
C ALA A 474 20.94 32.53 -2.79
N ALA A 475 20.63 33.55 -1.99
CA ALA A 475 21.31 33.80 -0.72
C ALA A 475 21.14 32.65 0.30
N LEU A 476 19.98 31.98 0.29
CA LEU A 476 19.66 30.86 1.19
C LEU A 476 20.10 29.48 0.67
N GLN A 477 20.77 29.39 -0.49
CA GLN A 477 21.19 28.08 -1.04
C GLN A 477 22.15 27.32 -0.12
N GLY A 478 23.11 28.03 0.52
CA GLY A 478 24.06 27.42 1.44
C GLY A 478 23.38 26.82 2.67
N GLU A 479 22.45 27.56 3.27
CA GLU A 479 21.63 27.07 4.39
C GLU A 479 20.78 25.87 3.99
N ARG A 480 20.18 25.91 2.80
CA ARG A 480 19.38 24.79 2.28
C ARG A 480 20.24 23.54 2.04
N ALA A 481 21.46 23.70 1.54
CA ALA A 481 22.40 22.59 1.36
C ALA A 481 22.85 22.01 2.71
N ALA A 482 23.14 22.87 3.70
CA ALA A 482 23.50 22.45 5.05
C ALA A 482 22.36 21.68 5.73
N ALA A 483 21.14 22.20 5.69
CA ALA A 483 19.95 21.53 6.23
C ALA A 483 19.67 20.20 5.50
N GLY A 484 19.89 20.13 4.19
CA GLY A 484 19.79 18.89 3.42
C GLY A 484 20.83 17.83 3.81
N ALA A 485 22.06 18.26 4.10
CA ALA A 485 23.12 17.37 4.59
C ALA A 485 22.84 16.85 6.00
N GLU A 486 22.26 17.68 6.88
CA GLU A 486 21.83 17.27 8.22
C GLU A 486 20.68 16.26 8.18
N LEU A 487 19.68 16.47 7.32
CA LEU A 487 18.58 15.51 7.10
C LEU A 487 19.04 14.17 6.51
N SER A 488 20.24 14.11 5.93
CA SER A 488 20.83 12.91 5.32
C SER A 488 21.78 12.15 6.26
N ARG A 489 22.11 12.72 7.43
CA ARG A 489 22.82 12.03 8.52
C ARG A 489 21.82 11.30 9.40
#